data_AF-A0A920ES94-F1
#
_entry.id   AF-A0A920ES94-F1
#
_cell.length_a   1.000
_cell.length_b   1.000
_cell.length_c   1.000
_cell.angle_alpha   90.00
_cell.angle_beta   90.00
_cell.angle_gamma   90.00
#
_symmetry.space_group_name_H-M   'P 1'
#
loop_
_entity.id
_entity.type
_entity.pdbx_description
1 polymer ?
#
loop_
_entity_poly.entity_id
_entity_poly.type
_entity_poly.pdbx_seq_one_letter_code
_entity_poly.pdbx_strand_id
1 'polypeptide(L)'
;MVETRELAEIINEQIYDLSDADFAQQCKRELDEKGVLTLSNFLNANTLKELVEEAENGASQAYYTNSTHNVYLTKINNNFKPEHVINKQLVSSKGCICTDQIQSDSKLKKLYNSNIFKSFIAAVVGEKSLFPYEDPLSSINVHYAGAGQELNWHFDNSEFAITLLLQSPIGGGEFQYLKDFRNAEKNEMNFRGVEKLLTGSIAPDILNMKPGTLVLFRGRNSIHRVTPTIGNLKRILVVLAYNSEPGIALSESARQTFYGRLC
;
A
#
# COMPACT_ATOMS: atom_id res chain seq x y z
N MET A 1 -4.94 -9.94 27.30
CA MET A 1 -5.44 -8.85 28.19
C MET A 1 -4.67 -7.55 28.01
N VAL A 2 -3.32 -7.52 28.03
CA VAL A 2 -2.56 -6.26 27.80
C VAL A 2 -2.62 -5.83 26.34
N GLU A 3 -2.28 -6.74 25.42
CA GLU A 3 -2.26 -6.44 23.97
C GLU A 3 -3.64 -6.03 23.41
N THR A 4 -4.71 -6.70 23.85
CA THR A 4 -6.09 -6.34 23.50
C THR A 4 -6.44 -4.92 23.95
N ARG A 5 -5.95 -4.49 25.13
CA ARG A 5 -6.19 -3.12 25.61
C ARG A 5 -5.42 -2.08 24.81
N GLU A 6 -4.22 -2.41 24.33
CA GLU A 6 -3.44 -1.50 23.48
C GLU A 6 -4.05 -1.33 22.08
N LEU A 7 -4.59 -2.39 21.47
CA LEU A 7 -5.30 -2.27 20.19
C LEU A 7 -6.59 -1.45 20.31
N ALA A 8 -7.34 -1.61 21.41
CA ALA A 8 -8.54 -0.81 21.70
C ALA A 8 -8.29 0.71 21.68
N GLU A 9 -7.07 1.12 22.05
CA GLU A 9 -6.65 2.53 22.03
C GLU A 9 -6.30 3.04 20.62
N ILE A 10 -6.12 2.14 19.64
CA ILE A 10 -5.67 2.44 18.27
C ILE A 10 -6.83 2.35 17.28
N ILE A 11 -7.63 1.28 17.35
CA ILE A 11 -8.63 0.92 16.35
C ILE A 11 -10.05 0.99 16.92
N ASN A 12 -11.06 1.02 16.06
CA ASN A 12 -12.46 0.92 16.46
C ASN A 12 -12.86 -0.55 16.71
N GLU A 13 -12.41 -1.14 17.82
CA GLU A 13 -12.68 -2.55 18.17
C GLU A 13 -14.17 -2.88 18.34
N GLN A 14 -15.00 -1.89 18.65
CA GLN A 14 -16.46 -2.07 18.69
C GLN A 14 -17.07 -2.40 17.33
N ILE A 15 -16.35 -2.06 16.25
CA ILE A 15 -16.74 -2.35 14.86
C ILE A 15 -16.00 -3.58 14.35
N TYR A 16 -14.71 -3.70 14.69
CA TYR A 16 -13.82 -4.72 14.17
C TYR A 16 -13.18 -5.53 15.30
N ASP A 17 -13.77 -6.68 15.62
CA ASP A 17 -13.12 -7.66 16.51
C ASP A 17 -12.10 -8.47 15.69
N LEU A 18 -10.84 -8.05 15.74
CA LEU A 18 -9.75 -8.72 15.01
C LEU A 18 -9.40 -10.09 15.58
N SER A 19 -9.90 -10.43 16.78
CA SER A 19 -9.72 -11.75 17.38
C SER A 19 -10.82 -12.74 16.99
N ASP A 20 -11.91 -12.26 16.37
CA ASP A 20 -12.99 -13.09 15.87
C ASP A 20 -12.59 -13.79 14.55
N ALA A 21 -12.53 -15.11 14.60
CA ALA A 21 -12.20 -15.96 13.46
C ALA A 21 -13.28 -15.90 12.35
N ASP A 22 -14.55 -15.75 12.71
CA ASP A 22 -15.64 -15.67 11.72
C ASP A 22 -15.56 -14.34 10.96
N PHE A 23 -15.24 -13.25 11.66
CA PHE A 23 -14.95 -11.95 11.06
C PHE A 23 -13.75 -12.02 10.10
N ALA A 24 -12.63 -12.61 10.54
CA ALA A 24 -11.46 -12.81 9.67
C ALA A 24 -11.81 -13.63 8.42
N GLN A 25 -12.60 -14.70 8.56
CA GLN A 25 -13.03 -15.52 7.45
C GLN A 25 -13.99 -14.78 6.49
N GLN A 26 -14.85 -13.89 7.01
CA GLN A 26 -15.67 -13.00 6.18
C GLN A 26 -14.80 -12.03 5.37
N CYS A 27 -13.85 -11.37 6.02
CA CYS A 27 -12.88 -10.49 5.38
C CYS A 27 -12.07 -11.21 4.30
N LYS A 28 -11.66 -12.46 4.56
CA LYS A 28 -10.99 -13.31 3.57
C LYS A 28 -11.84 -13.52 2.33
N ARG A 29 -13.10 -13.95 2.50
CA ARG A 29 -14.02 -14.19 1.37
C ARG A 29 -14.19 -12.92 0.54
N GLU A 30 -14.38 -11.78 1.19
CA GLU A 30 -14.50 -10.50 0.50
C GLU A 30 -13.23 -10.14 -0.29
N LEU A 31 -12.04 -10.31 0.30
CA LEU A 31 -10.78 -10.06 -0.39
C LEU A 31 -10.58 -11.01 -1.59
N ASP A 32 -10.90 -12.30 -1.45
CA ASP A 32 -10.77 -13.28 -2.53
C ASP A 32 -11.75 -12.99 -3.68
N GLU A 33 -12.99 -12.63 -3.37
CA GLU A 33 -14.03 -12.35 -4.36
C GLU A 33 -13.78 -11.03 -5.10
N LYS A 34 -13.45 -9.96 -4.37
CA LYS A 34 -13.35 -8.60 -4.92
C LYS A 34 -11.92 -8.18 -5.26
N GLY A 35 -10.91 -8.88 -4.76
CA GLY A 35 -9.50 -8.48 -4.88
C GLY A 35 -9.12 -7.28 -4.00
N VAL A 36 -10.07 -6.74 -3.24
CA VAL A 36 -9.89 -5.63 -2.32
C VAL A 36 -10.80 -5.80 -1.10
N LEU A 37 -10.27 -5.46 0.07
CA LEU A 37 -11.02 -5.36 1.31
C LEU A 37 -10.79 -3.96 1.90
N THR A 38 -11.87 -3.29 2.29
CA THR A 38 -11.81 -1.97 2.93
C THR A 38 -12.50 -2.00 4.29
N LEU A 39 -11.74 -1.73 5.35
CA LEU A 39 -12.27 -1.52 6.69
C LEU A 39 -12.32 -0.01 6.95
N SER A 40 -13.47 0.60 6.66
CA SER A 40 -13.70 2.04 6.84
C SER A 40 -13.73 2.39 8.33
N ASN A 41 -13.21 3.56 8.72
CA ASN A 41 -13.06 3.95 10.13
C ASN A 41 -12.38 2.83 10.94
N PHE A 42 -11.30 2.24 10.41
CA PHE A 42 -10.54 1.23 11.13
C PHE A 42 -9.81 1.87 12.32
N LEU A 43 -9.08 2.95 12.07
CA LEU A 43 -8.48 3.76 13.14
C LEU A 43 -9.57 4.53 13.88
N ASN A 44 -9.45 4.61 15.20
CA ASN A 44 -10.27 5.54 15.97
C ASN A 44 -9.85 7.00 15.71
N ALA A 45 -10.75 7.94 15.99
CA ALA A 45 -10.55 9.34 15.61
C ALA A 45 -9.34 9.99 16.28
N ASN A 46 -9.06 9.67 17.55
CA ASN A 46 -7.92 10.21 18.29
C ASN A 46 -6.60 9.71 17.69
N THR A 47 -6.50 8.41 17.44
CA THR A 47 -5.34 7.80 16.80
C THR A 47 -5.10 8.33 15.41
N LEU A 48 -6.15 8.49 14.60
CA LEU A 48 -6.01 9.10 13.28
C LEU A 48 -5.41 10.51 13.37
N LYS A 49 -5.91 11.34 14.29
CA LYS A 49 -5.42 12.70 14.50
C LYS A 49 -3.94 12.70 14.93
N GLU A 50 -3.58 11.90 15.93
CA GLU A 50 -2.21 11.77 16.42
C GLU A 50 -1.25 11.31 15.32
N LEU A 51 -1.64 10.32 14.51
CA LEU A 51 -0.79 9.81 13.44
C LEU A 51 -0.63 10.80 12.27
N VAL A 52 -1.64 11.63 12.00
CA VAL A 52 -1.50 12.73 11.03
C VAL A 52 -0.51 13.78 11.55
N GLU A 53 -0.62 14.17 12.81
CA GLU A 53 0.32 15.11 13.45
C GLU A 53 1.75 14.55 13.45
N GLU A 54 1.93 13.28 13.83
CA GLU A 54 3.22 12.58 13.78
C GLU A 54 3.79 12.58 12.36
N ALA A 55 2.97 12.23 11.36
CA ALA A 55 3.39 12.17 9.97
C ALA A 55 3.78 13.55 9.41
N GLU A 56 3.04 14.63 9.71
CA GLU A 56 3.40 15.97 9.26
C GLU A 56 4.70 16.47 9.93
N ASN A 57 4.91 16.16 11.21
CA ASN A 57 6.17 16.47 11.90
C ASN A 57 7.38 15.75 11.28
N GLY A 58 7.18 14.53 10.77
CA GLY A 58 8.20 13.75 10.07
C GLY A 58 8.42 14.13 8.60
N ALA A 59 7.50 14.89 7.99
CA ALA A 59 7.44 15.05 6.53
C ALA A 59 8.68 15.73 5.92
N SER A 60 9.41 16.56 6.68
CA SER A 60 10.66 17.20 6.24
C SER A 60 11.82 16.21 6.04
N GLN A 61 11.73 15.03 6.64
CA GLN A 61 12.72 13.95 6.52
C GLN A 61 12.41 12.99 5.37
N ALA A 62 11.30 13.20 4.66
CA ALA A 62 10.87 12.31 3.60
C ALA A 62 11.86 12.34 2.43
N TYR A 63 12.25 11.16 1.98
CA TYR A 63 12.98 11.01 0.72
C TYR A 63 11.98 11.10 -0.43
N TYR A 64 12.13 12.13 -1.26
CA TYR A 64 11.29 12.34 -2.44
C TYR A 64 11.94 11.75 -3.68
N THR A 65 11.18 10.89 -4.35
CA THR A 65 11.58 10.29 -5.61
C THR A 65 10.74 10.85 -6.75
N ASN A 66 11.38 11.02 -7.89
CA ASN A 66 10.73 11.16 -9.18
C ASN A 66 11.37 10.11 -10.08
N SER A 67 10.61 9.08 -10.41
CA SER A 67 11.11 7.91 -11.11
C SER A 67 10.17 7.53 -12.23
N THR A 68 10.71 6.78 -13.18
CA THR A 68 9.92 6.23 -14.28
C THR A 68 9.93 4.71 -14.21
N HIS A 69 8.79 4.10 -14.53
CA HIS A 69 8.64 2.64 -14.62
C HIS A 69 7.62 2.28 -15.70
N ASN A 70 7.68 1.07 -16.23
CA ASN A 70 6.53 0.50 -16.99
C ASN A 70 5.50 -0.08 -16.02
N VAL A 71 4.30 -0.41 -16.54
CA VAL A 71 3.22 -0.95 -15.70
C VAL A 71 3.54 -2.32 -15.09
N TYR A 72 4.54 -3.03 -15.60
CA TYR A 72 4.91 -4.37 -15.13
C TYR A 72 6.09 -4.35 -14.14
N LEU A 73 6.67 -3.17 -13.87
CA LEU A 73 7.85 -3.00 -13.02
C LEU A 73 9.06 -3.84 -13.47
N THR A 74 9.20 -4.09 -14.78
CA THR A 74 10.29 -4.87 -15.35
C THR A 74 11.37 -3.99 -15.98
N LYS A 75 12.55 -4.57 -16.25
CA LYS A 75 13.54 -3.95 -17.14
C LYS A 75 12.98 -3.83 -18.57
N ILE A 76 13.62 -2.98 -19.37
CA ILE A 76 13.32 -2.88 -20.81
C ILE A 76 13.50 -4.25 -21.47
N ASN A 77 12.51 -4.66 -22.24
CA ASN A 77 12.50 -5.89 -23.00
C ASN A 77 12.87 -5.60 -24.46
N ASN A 78 14.09 -5.97 -24.84
CA ASN A 78 14.65 -5.74 -26.18
C ASN A 78 13.94 -6.52 -27.30
N ASN A 79 13.07 -7.48 -26.97
CA ASN A 79 12.26 -8.19 -27.96
C ASN A 79 11.04 -7.36 -28.44
N PHE A 80 10.76 -6.24 -27.79
CA PHE A 80 9.66 -5.34 -28.13
C PHE A 80 10.18 -3.95 -28.48
N LYS A 81 9.42 -3.22 -29.31
CA LYS A 81 9.71 -1.82 -29.63
C LYS A 81 9.62 -0.94 -28.38
N PRO A 82 10.31 0.22 -28.34
CA PRO A 82 10.22 1.16 -27.21
C PRO A 82 8.79 1.61 -26.87
N GLU A 83 7.91 1.72 -27.88
CA GLU A 83 6.54 2.19 -27.73
C GLU A 83 5.57 1.11 -27.20
N HIS A 84 5.99 -0.16 -27.23
CA HIS A 84 5.18 -1.26 -26.72
C HIS A 84 4.93 -1.07 -25.21
N VAL A 85 3.73 -1.43 -24.73
CA VAL A 85 3.32 -1.18 -23.33
C VAL A 85 4.23 -1.78 -22.26
N ILE A 86 4.96 -2.85 -22.60
CA ILE A 86 5.95 -3.46 -21.69
C ILE A 86 7.18 -2.56 -21.45
N ASN A 87 7.47 -1.68 -22.41
CA ASN A 87 8.61 -0.76 -22.37
C ASN A 87 8.19 0.69 -22.12
N LYS A 88 6.92 1.03 -22.34
CA LYS A 88 6.37 2.37 -22.12
C LYS A 88 6.56 2.82 -20.68
N GLN A 89 7.35 3.88 -20.50
CA GLN A 89 7.65 4.46 -19.19
C GLN A 89 6.57 5.46 -18.76
N LEU A 90 6.15 5.35 -17.52
CA LEU A 90 5.22 6.23 -16.82
C LEU A 90 5.95 6.91 -15.67
N VAL A 91 5.59 8.15 -15.36
CA VAL A 91 6.20 8.91 -14.26
C VAL A 91 5.40 8.66 -12.98
N SER A 92 6.13 8.37 -11.90
CA SER A 92 5.59 8.31 -10.54
C SER A 92 6.49 9.09 -9.60
N SER A 93 5.87 9.79 -8.66
CA SER A 93 6.57 10.59 -7.68
C SER A 93 5.92 10.48 -6.31
N LYS A 94 6.72 10.25 -5.28
CA LYS A 94 6.26 10.20 -3.90
C LYS A 94 7.38 10.58 -2.94
N GLY A 95 7.00 11.11 -1.78
CA GLY A 95 7.85 11.17 -0.59
C GLY A 95 7.64 9.95 0.28
N CYS A 96 8.67 9.52 1.01
CA CYS A 96 8.55 8.45 2.00
C CYS A 96 9.45 8.71 3.21
N ILE A 97 8.94 8.48 4.42
CA ILE A 97 9.80 8.17 5.58
C ILE A 97 9.71 6.67 5.92
N CYS A 98 10.81 6.13 6.43
CA CYS A 98 10.99 4.70 6.68
C CYS A 98 10.73 4.32 8.14
N THR A 99 10.73 3.01 8.44
CA THR A 99 10.37 2.47 9.77
C THR A 99 11.24 3.02 10.90
N ASP A 100 12.53 3.20 10.67
CA ASP A 100 13.50 3.75 11.62
C ASP A 100 13.29 5.25 11.90
N GLN A 101 12.61 5.97 11.01
CA GLN A 101 12.27 7.40 11.20
C GLN A 101 10.95 7.60 11.95
N ILE A 102 10.15 6.55 12.12
CA ILE A 102 8.90 6.57 12.90
C ILE A 102 9.24 6.51 14.39
N GLN A 103 8.52 7.26 15.23
CA GLN A 103 8.78 7.31 16.66
C GLN A 103 8.61 5.93 17.30
N SER A 104 9.44 5.59 18.30
CA SER A 104 9.46 4.25 18.90
C SER A 104 8.15 3.91 19.63
N ASP A 105 7.49 4.90 20.20
CA ASP A 105 6.20 4.81 20.89
C ASP A 105 4.99 5.04 19.96
N SER A 106 5.23 5.27 18.67
CA SER A 106 4.17 5.49 17.67
C SER A 106 3.14 4.37 17.67
N LYS A 107 1.87 4.75 17.57
CA LYS A 107 0.75 3.80 17.41
C LYS A 107 0.86 2.97 16.13
N LEU A 108 1.57 3.44 15.10
CA LEU A 108 1.87 2.63 13.91
C LEU A 108 2.75 1.42 14.26
N LYS A 109 3.79 1.62 15.08
CA LYS A 109 4.66 0.52 15.54
C LYS A 109 3.93 -0.43 16.47
N LYS A 110 3.06 0.08 17.35
CA LYS A 110 2.21 -0.76 18.22
C LYS A 110 1.27 -1.64 17.41
N LEU A 111 0.52 -1.05 16.46
CA LEU A 111 -0.39 -1.77 15.57
C LEU A 111 0.36 -2.84 14.75
N TYR A 112 1.46 -2.45 14.12
CA TYR A 112 2.25 -3.33 13.26
C TYR A 112 2.84 -4.53 14.02
N ASN A 113 3.30 -4.32 15.26
CA ASN A 113 3.90 -5.40 16.04
C ASN A 113 2.87 -6.28 16.77
N SER A 114 1.59 -5.89 16.82
CA SER A 114 0.56 -6.68 17.46
C SER A 114 0.39 -8.05 16.78
N ASN A 115 0.48 -9.11 17.59
CA ASN A 115 0.17 -10.47 17.22
C ASN A 115 -1.30 -10.66 16.84
N ILE A 116 -2.23 -9.97 17.50
CA ILE A 116 -3.65 -10.00 17.12
C ILE A 116 -3.81 -9.45 15.70
N PHE A 117 -3.23 -8.27 15.42
CA PHE A 117 -3.28 -7.68 14.07
C PHE A 117 -2.59 -8.57 13.03
N LYS A 118 -1.37 -9.05 13.28
CA LYS A 118 -0.67 -9.96 12.37
C LYS A 118 -1.44 -11.24 12.11
N SER A 119 -2.05 -11.85 13.13
CA SER A 119 -2.83 -13.09 12.98
C SER A 119 -4.09 -12.86 12.16
N PHE A 120 -4.79 -11.74 12.42
CA PHE A 120 -5.94 -11.32 11.61
C PHE A 120 -5.54 -11.16 10.14
N ILE A 121 -4.49 -10.39 9.85
CA ILE A 121 -4.06 -10.17 8.47
C ILE A 121 -3.62 -11.48 7.82
N ALA A 122 -2.84 -12.32 8.51
CA ALA A 122 -2.41 -13.63 8.01
C ALA A 122 -3.61 -14.49 7.60
N ALA A 123 -4.63 -14.57 8.46
CA ALA A 123 -5.87 -15.29 8.16
C ALA A 123 -6.59 -14.71 6.93
N VAL A 124 -6.70 -13.38 6.83
CA VAL A 124 -7.38 -12.71 5.70
C VAL A 124 -6.63 -12.90 4.38
N VAL A 125 -5.30 -12.82 4.38
CA VAL A 125 -4.50 -12.98 3.15
C VAL A 125 -4.22 -14.45 2.81
N GLY A 126 -4.53 -15.39 3.70
CA GLY A 126 -4.30 -16.82 3.51
C GLY A 126 -2.86 -17.26 3.80
N GLU A 127 -2.12 -16.49 4.58
CA GLU A 127 -0.76 -16.81 5.02
C GLU A 127 -0.76 -17.51 6.37
N LYS A 128 0.23 -18.37 6.61
CA LYS A 128 0.38 -19.06 7.91
C LYS A 128 0.82 -18.11 9.01
N SER A 129 1.67 -17.15 8.67
CA SER A 129 2.27 -16.19 9.59
C SER A 129 2.79 -14.99 8.80
N LEU A 130 2.95 -13.87 9.49
CA LEU A 130 3.50 -12.64 8.93
C LEU A 130 4.67 -12.16 9.76
N PHE A 131 5.75 -11.83 9.08
CA PHE A 131 7.02 -11.42 9.67
C PHE A 131 7.40 -10.02 9.20
N PRO A 132 8.04 -9.22 10.07
CA PRO A 132 8.59 -7.95 9.65
C PRO A 132 9.72 -8.11 8.62
N TYR A 133 10.10 -7.01 7.98
CA TYR A 133 11.37 -6.97 7.27
C TYR A 133 12.52 -6.94 8.28
N GLU A 134 13.61 -7.66 7.97
CA GLU A 134 14.84 -7.65 8.78
C GLU A 134 15.59 -6.32 8.68
N ASP A 135 15.44 -5.61 7.56
CA ASP A 135 16.02 -4.28 7.42
C ASP A 135 15.19 -3.23 8.17
N PRO A 136 15.83 -2.19 8.72
CA PRO A 136 15.16 -1.20 9.56
C PRO A 136 14.31 -0.20 8.76
N LEU A 137 14.18 -0.35 7.43
CA LEU A 137 13.53 0.63 6.58
C LEU A 137 12.13 0.19 6.17
N SER A 138 11.96 -1.08 5.80
CA SER A 138 10.88 -1.50 4.89
C SER A 138 9.55 -1.86 5.53
N SER A 139 9.52 -2.18 6.82
CA SER A 139 8.34 -2.70 7.53
C SER A 139 7.13 -1.74 7.54
N ILE A 140 7.34 -0.47 7.85
CA ILE A 140 6.33 0.59 7.88
C ILE A 140 6.85 1.79 7.09
N ASN A 141 6.11 2.21 6.07
CA ASN A 141 6.48 3.36 5.24
C ASN A 141 5.34 4.37 5.21
N VAL A 142 5.62 5.63 5.56
CA VAL A 142 4.65 6.72 5.45
C VAL A 142 4.91 7.48 4.17
N HIS A 143 4.00 7.35 3.21
CA HIS A 143 4.08 7.99 1.91
C HIS A 143 3.37 9.35 1.91
N TYR A 144 4.01 10.31 1.25
CA TYR A 144 3.49 11.67 1.04
C TYR A 144 3.33 11.93 -0.46
N ALA A 145 2.20 12.51 -0.84
CA ALA A 145 1.98 13.05 -2.17
C ALA A 145 1.37 14.46 -2.07
N GLY A 146 2.15 15.48 -2.43
CA GLY A 146 1.72 16.86 -2.60
C GLY A 146 1.10 17.11 -3.99
N ALA A 147 0.79 18.37 -4.29
CA ALA A 147 0.17 18.77 -5.55
C ALA A 147 0.91 18.22 -6.78
N GLY A 148 0.17 17.60 -7.70
CA GLY A 148 0.69 17.01 -8.93
C GLY A 148 1.39 15.66 -8.77
N GLN A 149 1.71 15.22 -7.54
CA GLN A 149 2.36 13.93 -7.33
C GLN A 149 1.36 12.79 -7.49
N GLU A 150 1.81 11.71 -8.14
CA GLU A 150 1.01 10.53 -8.45
C GLU A 150 1.82 9.23 -8.31
N LEU A 151 1.11 8.12 -8.19
CA LEU A 151 1.66 6.78 -8.40
C LEU A 151 0.95 6.19 -9.60
N ASN A 152 1.61 6.18 -10.75
CA ASN A 152 1.00 5.81 -12.02
C ASN A 152 0.65 4.32 -12.10
N TRP A 153 0.01 3.93 -13.20
CA TRP A 153 -0.43 2.55 -13.44
C TRP A 153 0.69 1.53 -13.25
N HIS A 154 0.44 0.53 -12.41
CA HIS A 154 1.32 -0.61 -12.22
C HIS A 154 0.55 -1.84 -11.72
N PHE A 155 1.19 -2.99 -11.85
CA PHE A 155 0.90 -4.18 -11.08
C PHE A 155 1.93 -4.32 -9.97
N ASP A 156 1.52 -4.88 -8.83
CA ASP A 156 2.46 -5.19 -7.76
C ASP A 156 3.28 -6.44 -8.08
N ASN A 157 4.47 -6.49 -7.47
CA ASN A 157 5.27 -7.70 -7.38
C ASN A 157 4.88 -8.56 -6.16
N SER A 158 4.27 -7.96 -5.14
CA SER A 158 3.79 -8.67 -3.95
C SER A 158 2.40 -9.26 -4.16
N GLU A 159 2.08 -10.32 -3.41
CA GLU A 159 0.77 -10.98 -3.44
C GLU A 159 -0.37 -10.11 -2.91
N PHE A 160 -0.04 -9.18 -2.01
CA PHE A 160 -0.97 -8.22 -1.45
C PHE A 160 -0.24 -6.95 -0.98
N ALA A 161 -1.02 -5.90 -0.76
CA ALA A 161 -0.60 -4.66 -0.11
C ALA A 161 -1.56 -4.34 1.04
N ILE A 162 -1.02 -3.84 2.16
CA ILE A 162 -1.80 -3.37 3.31
C ILE A 162 -1.52 -1.89 3.48
N THR A 163 -2.57 -1.07 3.46
CA THR A 163 -2.41 0.39 3.55
C THR A 163 -3.40 1.01 4.52
N LEU A 164 -2.98 2.10 5.16
CA LEU A 164 -3.81 2.94 6.03
C LEU A 164 -3.81 4.37 5.48
N LEU A 165 -4.97 4.88 5.07
CA LEU A 165 -5.08 6.28 4.64
C LEU A 165 -5.17 7.17 5.87
N LEU A 166 -4.20 8.07 6.07
CA LEU A 166 -4.21 9.01 7.20
C LEU A 166 -4.80 10.37 6.79
N GLN A 167 -4.47 10.86 5.59
CA GLN A 167 -4.93 12.16 5.12
C GLN A 167 -5.26 12.09 3.64
N SER A 168 -6.45 12.54 3.27
CA SER A 168 -6.85 12.74 1.87
C SER A 168 -6.42 14.13 1.40
N PRO A 169 -6.06 14.30 0.11
CA PRO A 169 -5.85 15.62 -0.45
C PRO A 169 -7.18 16.37 -0.65
N ILE A 170 -7.12 17.62 -1.11
CA ILE A 170 -8.33 18.41 -1.46
C ILE A 170 -9.08 17.78 -2.63
N GLY A 171 -8.35 17.29 -3.63
CA GLY A 171 -8.91 16.54 -4.75
C GLY A 171 -7.87 15.62 -5.38
N GLY A 172 -8.28 14.81 -6.35
CA GLY A 172 -7.39 13.79 -6.94
C GLY A 172 -6.92 12.78 -5.88
N GLY A 173 -5.74 12.21 -6.05
CA GLY A 173 -5.22 11.19 -5.13
C GLY A 173 -6.11 9.94 -5.03
N GLU A 174 -6.93 9.72 -6.05
CA GLU A 174 -7.91 8.65 -6.13
C GLU A 174 -7.20 7.33 -6.41
N PHE A 175 -7.52 6.31 -5.63
CA PHE A 175 -7.08 4.95 -5.93
C PHE A 175 -7.97 4.36 -7.02
N GLN A 176 -7.40 4.11 -8.19
CA GLN A 176 -8.09 3.56 -9.34
C GLN A 176 -7.54 2.18 -9.68
N TYR A 177 -8.39 1.22 -10.04
CA TYR A 177 -7.94 -0.14 -10.34
C TYR A 177 -8.85 -0.89 -11.31
N LEU A 178 -8.31 -1.97 -11.87
CA LEU A 178 -9.05 -3.01 -12.58
C LEU A 178 -8.57 -4.37 -12.07
N LYS A 179 -9.50 -5.13 -11.49
CA LYS A 179 -9.23 -6.45 -10.92
C LYS A 179 -8.98 -7.48 -12.03
N ASP A 180 -8.15 -8.49 -11.74
CA ASP A 180 -7.89 -9.65 -12.61
C ASP A 180 -7.52 -9.24 -14.06
N PHE A 181 -6.81 -8.11 -14.18
CA PHE A 181 -6.47 -7.49 -15.46
C PHE A 181 -5.28 -8.16 -16.15
N ARG A 182 -4.56 -9.06 -15.46
CA ARG A 182 -3.60 -10.00 -16.02
C ARG A 182 -3.67 -11.34 -15.28
N ASN A 183 -3.01 -12.37 -15.83
CA ASN A 183 -2.74 -13.62 -15.13
C ASN A 183 -1.23 -13.87 -15.11
N ALA A 184 -0.58 -13.50 -14.00
CA ALA A 184 0.86 -13.63 -13.84
C ALA A 184 1.30 -15.10 -13.84
N GLU A 185 0.50 -15.99 -13.26
CA GLU A 185 0.78 -17.42 -13.11
C GLU A 185 0.83 -18.14 -14.46
N LYS A 186 0.00 -17.72 -15.42
CA LYS A 186 -0.03 -18.23 -16.80
C LYS A 186 0.81 -17.42 -17.77
N ASN A 187 1.54 -16.41 -17.28
CA ASN A 187 2.29 -15.47 -18.11
C ASN A 187 1.42 -14.70 -19.14
N GLU A 188 0.15 -14.45 -18.81
CA GLU A 188 -0.79 -13.71 -19.66
C GLU A 188 -0.81 -12.23 -19.22
N MET A 189 0.03 -11.41 -19.84
CA MET A 189 0.27 -10.03 -19.42
C MET A 189 -0.81 -9.02 -19.83
N ASN A 190 -1.76 -9.41 -20.69
CA ASN A 190 -2.83 -8.55 -21.22
C ASN A 190 -2.33 -7.23 -21.84
N PHE A 191 -1.30 -7.29 -22.69
CA PHE A 191 -0.70 -6.09 -23.33
C PHE A 191 -1.73 -5.19 -24.04
N ARG A 192 -2.69 -5.78 -24.76
CA ARG A 192 -3.75 -5.04 -25.46
C ARG A 192 -4.70 -4.33 -24.50
N GLY A 193 -5.08 -4.97 -23.39
CA GLY A 193 -5.91 -4.34 -22.36
C GLY A 193 -5.20 -3.15 -21.72
N VAL A 194 -3.91 -3.33 -21.39
CA VAL A 194 -3.06 -2.24 -20.86
C VAL A 194 -2.95 -1.08 -21.84
N GLU A 195 -2.75 -1.34 -23.13
CA GLU A 195 -2.69 -0.27 -24.14
C GLU A 195 -3.99 0.55 -24.18
N LYS A 196 -5.14 -0.13 -24.16
CA LYS A 196 -6.46 0.50 -24.09
C LYS A 196 -6.64 1.30 -22.81
N LEU A 197 -6.20 0.79 -21.66
CA LEU A 197 -6.25 1.52 -20.40
C LEU A 197 -5.40 2.79 -20.45
N LEU A 198 -4.15 2.69 -20.91
CA LEU A 198 -3.21 3.82 -20.98
C LEU A 198 -3.62 4.89 -22.01
N THR A 199 -4.47 4.54 -22.97
CA THR A 199 -5.06 5.48 -23.94
C THR A 199 -6.42 6.02 -23.51
N GLY A 200 -6.93 5.62 -22.33
CA GLY A 200 -8.23 6.06 -21.80
C GLY A 200 -9.44 5.39 -22.46
N SER A 201 -9.24 4.31 -23.22
CA SER A 201 -10.32 3.55 -23.87
C SER A 201 -11.07 2.61 -22.91
N ILE A 202 -10.55 2.42 -21.69
CA ILE A 202 -11.16 1.63 -20.62
C ILE A 202 -11.21 2.50 -19.38
N ALA A 203 -12.38 2.62 -18.76
CA ALA A 203 -12.55 3.30 -17.49
C ALA A 203 -12.20 2.34 -16.33
N PRO A 204 -11.40 2.76 -15.34
CA PRO A 204 -11.14 1.97 -14.16
C PRO A 204 -12.24 2.13 -13.10
N ASP A 205 -12.26 1.21 -12.15
CA ASP A 205 -13.02 1.39 -10.91
C ASP A 205 -12.27 2.35 -9.97
N ILE A 206 -13.03 3.09 -9.15
CA ILE A 206 -12.49 4.00 -8.14
C ILE A 206 -12.78 3.42 -6.76
N LEU A 207 -11.73 3.20 -5.97
CA LEU A 207 -11.86 2.75 -4.59
C LEU A 207 -12.13 3.95 -3.69
N ASN A 208 -13.34 4.05 -3.15
CA ASN A 208 -13.69 5.09 -2.20
C ASN A 208 -13.04 4.80 -0.84
N MET A 209 -12.11 5.65 -0.42
CA MET A 209 -11.38 5.54 0.84
C MET A 209 -11.43 6.86 1.61
N LYS A 210 -11.75 6.79 2.90
CA LYS A 210 -11.72 7.94 3.82
C LYS A 210 -10.52 7.83 4.77
N PRO A 211 -10.02 8.95 5.31
CA PRO A 211 -9.04 8.91 6.40
C PRO A 211 -9.44 7.93 7.52
N GLY A 212 -8.48 7.16 8.02
CA GLY A 212 -8.67 6.08 8.98
C GLY A 212 -9.02 4.72 8.38
N THR A 213 -9.15 4.58 7.06
CA THR A 213 -9.49 3.31 6.40
C THR A 213 -8.26 2.41 6.26
N LEU A 214 -8.40 1.14 6.67
CA LEU A 214 -7.44 0.07 6.34
C LEU A 214 -7.88 -0.61 5.03
N VAL A 215 -6.95 -0.78 4.10
CA VAL A 215 -7.19 -1.44 2.82
C VAL A 215 -6.21 -2.58 2.63
N LEU A 216 -6.73 -3.76 2.28
CA LEU A 216 -5.96 -4.87 1.75
C LEU A 216 -6.28 -5.01 0.26
N PHE A 217 -5.26 -5.16 -0.58
CA PHE A 217 -5.42 -5.17 -2.03
C PHE A 217 -4.56 -6.24 -2.71
N ARG A 218 -5.12 -6.96 -3.68
CA ARG A 218 -4.44 -7.97 -4.51
C ARG A 218 -3.88 -7.33 -5.80
N GLY A 219 -2.76 -6.63 -5.68
CA GLY A 219 -2.16 -5.88 -6.79
C GLY A 219 -1.38 -6.72 -7.81
N ARG A 220 -1.07 -7.99 -7.51
CA ARG A 220 -0.29 -8.84 -8.44
C ARG A 220 -0.98 -9.03 -9.78
N ASN A 221 -2.28 -9.25 -9.79
CA ASN A 221 -3.08 -9.44 -11.01
C ASN A 221 -4.02 -8.27 -11.30
N SER A 222 -4.07 -7.26 -10.43
CA SER A 222 -4.91 -6.07 -10.58
C SER A 222 -4.05 -4.85 -10.92
N ILE A 223 -4.32 -4.22 -12.06
CA ILE A 223 -3.62 -2.98 -12.43
C ILE A 223 -4.24 -1.82 -11.64
N HIS A 224 -3.41 -0.96 -11.07
CA HIS A 224 -3.90 0.12 -10.22
C HIS A 224 -2.98 1.35 -10.26
N ARG A 225 -3.53 2.49 -9.84
CA ARG A 225 -2.82 3.76 -9.71
C ARG A 225 -3.41 4.63 -8.61
N VAL A 226 -2.69 5.68 -8.25
CA VAL A 226 -3.19 6.84 -7.50
C VAL A 226 -3.10 8.05 -8.41
N THR A 227 -4.23 8.72 -8.69
CA THR A 227 -4.25 9.90 -9.57
C THR A 227 -3.47 11.08 -8.97
N PRO A 228 -3.05 12.05 -9.79
CA PRO A 228 -2.37 13.25 -9.29
C PRO A 228 -3.17 13.94 -8.19
N THR A 229 -2.51 14.20 -7.07
CA THR A 229 -3.08 14.98 -5.96
C THR A 229 -3.33 16.42 -6.38
N ILE A 230 -4.47 16.99 -6.00
CA ILE A 230 -4.86 18.38 -6.27
C ILE A 230 -4.99 19.13 -4.95
N GLY A 231 -4.44 20.36 -4.92
CA GLY A 231 -4.48 21.25 -3.77
C GLY A 231 -3.22 21.19 -2.90
N ASN A 232 -3.20 22.03 -1.86
CA ASN A 232 -2.04 22.21 -0.97
C ASN A 232 -2.02 21.23 0.23
N LEU A 233 -3.08 20.44 0.43
CA LEU A 233 -3.11 19.40 1.44
C LEU A 233 -2.50 18.11 0.87
N LYS A 234 -1.45 17.61 1.51
CA LYS A 234 -0.78 16.38 1.08
C LYS A 234 -1.67 15.17 1.35
N ARG A 235 -1.66 14.20 0.44
CA ARG A 235 -2.13 12.84 0.72
C ARG A 235 -1.08 12.14 1.58
N ILE A 236 -1.50 11.55 2.70
CA ILE A 236 -0.65 10.75 3.60
C ILE A 236 -1.20 9.34 3.69
N LEU A 237 -0.41 8.35 3.30
CA LEU A 237 -0.78 6.93 3.28
C LEU A 237 0.34 6.11 3.91
N VAL A 238 0.00 5.25 4.87
CA VAL A 238 0.94 4.28 5.42
C VAL A 238 0.84 2.98 4.65
N VAL A 239 1.99 2.38 4.35
CA VAL A 239 2.11 1.00 3.88
C VAL A 239 2.66 0.16 5.01
N LEU A 240 1.98 -0.95 5.32
CA LEU A 240 2.42 -1.96 6.29
C LEU A 240 2.88 -3.18 5.50
N ALA A 241 4.19 -3.41 5.43
CA ALA A 241 4.78 -4.49 4.65
C ALA A 241 5.17 -5.65 5.56
N TYR A 242 4.72 -6.86 5.22
CA TYR A 242 5.11 -8.10 5.89
C TYR A 242 5.63 -9.11 4.87
N ASN A 243 6.38 -10.08 5.38
CA ASN A 243 6.84 -11.25 4.67
C ASN A 243 6.11 -12.51 5.18
N SER A 244 5.95 -13.51 4.33
CA SER A 244 5.43 -14.83 4.72
C SER A 244 6.47 -15.69 5.44
N GLU A 245 7.75 -15.34 5.31
CA GLU A 245 8.88 -16.02 5.94
C GLU A 245 9.74 -15.01 6.73
N PRO A 246 10.36 -15.42 7.84
CA PRO A 246 11.29 -14.59 8.60
C PRO A 246 12.62 -14.40 7.85
N GLY A 247 13.44 -13.44 8.28
CA GLY A 247 14.79 -13.29 7.73
C GLY A 247 14.87 -12.54 6.40
N ILE A 248 13.75 -12.00 5.89
CA ILE A 248 13.69 -11.33 4.60
C ILE A 248 13.96 -9.82 4.76
N ALA A 249 14.95 -9.33 4.03
CA ALA A 249 15.24 -7.90 3.84
C ALA A 249 15.02 -7.50 2.38
N LEU A 250 14.71 -6.21 2.13
CA LEU A 250 14.76 -5.69 0.77
C LEU A 250 16.21 -5.66 0.27
N SER A 251 16.40 -5.94 -1.02
CA SER A 251 17.71 -5.82 -1.65
C SER A 251 18.27 -4.40 -1.51
N GLU A 252 19.59 -4.26 -1.46
CA GLU A 252 20.24 -2.95 -1.40
C GLU A 252 19.79 -2.04 -2.55
N SER A 253 19.68 -2.59 -3.76
CA SER A 253 19.19 -1.83 -4.91
C SER A 253 17.77 -1.33 -4.72
N ALA A 254 16.87 -2.14 -4.13
CA ALA A 254 15.50 -1.74 -3.85
C ALA A 254 15.46 -0.65 -2.77
N ARG A 255 16.22 -0.81 -1.68
CA ARG A 255 16.30 0.20 -0.61
C ARG A 255 16.85 1.52 -1.12
N GLN A 256 17.90 1.50 -1.93
CA GLN A 256 18.44 2.72 -2.55
C GLN A 256 17.42 3.38 -3.49
N THR A 257 16.65 2.58 -4.24
CA THR A 257 15.63 3.10 -5.16
C THR A 257 14.44 3.72 -4.42
N PHE A 258 13.92 3.04 -3.39
CA PHE A 258 12.69 3.46 -2.71
C PHE A 258 12.94 4.45 -1.56
N TYR A 259 14.10 4.37 -0.91
CA TYR A 259 14.40 5.11 0.32
C TYR A 259 15.63 6.01 0.21
N GLY A 260 16.39 5.91 -0.88
CA GLY A 260 17.55 6.78 -1.13
C GLY A 260 18.78 6.49 -0.26
N ARG A 261 18.72 5.45 0.57
CA ARG A 261 19.78 5.09 1.51
C ARG A 261 19.81 3.61 1.82
N LEU A 262 21.00 3.17 2.24
CA LEU A 262 21.23 1.92 2.95
C LEU A 262 21.33 2.24 4.45
N CYS A 263 21.04 1.24 5.28
CA CYS A 263 21.21 1.32 6.74
C CYS A 263 22.67 1.17 7.14
#